data_AF-A0AB39FQ74-F1
#
_entry.id   AF-A0AB39FQ74-F1
#
_cell.length_a   1.000
_cell.length_b   1.000
_cell.length_c   1.000
_cell.angle_alpha   90.00
_cell.angle_beta   90.00
_cell.angle_gamma   90.00
#
_symmetry.space_group_name_H-M   'P 1'
#
loop_
_entity.id
_entity.type
_entity.pdbx_description
1 polymer ?
#
loop_
_entity_poly.entity_id
_entity_poly.type
_entity_poly.pdbx_seq_one_letter_code
_entity_poly.pdbx_strand_id
1 'polypeptide(L)' 'MTSLAQKLGLPVQVVSGWAAGTRPVPIIRCVEIEELTGGGVTRKQLRPDDWWQIWPELRGGD' A
#
# COMPACT_ATOMS: atom_id res chain seq x y z
N MET A 1 -18.53 -8.67 -1.25
CA MET A 1 -17.40 -7.78 -0.92
C MET A 1 -16.11 -8.56 -1.17
N THR A 2 -15.37 -8.22 -2.21
CA THR A 2 -14.12 -8.93 -2.56
C THR A 2 -12.99 -8.43 -1.67
N SER A 3 -12.27 -9.34 -1.02
CA SER A 3 -11.16 -8.99 -0.13
C SER A 3 -9.98 -8.40 -0.92
N LEU A 4 -9.20 -7.49 -0.32
CA LEU A 4 -8.01 -6.88 -0.95
C LEU A 4 -7.02 -7.96 -1.44
N ALA A 5 -6.87 -9.03 -0.67
CA ALA A 5 -6.02 -10.18 -1.03
C ALA A 5 -6.44 -10.83 -2.36
N GLN A 6 -7.74 -11.02 -2.57
CA GLN A 6 -8.25 -11.57 -3.83
C GLN A 6 -8.00 -10.64 -5.02
N LYS A 7 -8.17 -9.32 -4.83
CA LYS A 7 -7.91 -8.34 -5.89
C LYS A 7 -6.42 -8.30 -6.28
N LEU A 8 -5.53 -8.51 -5.32
CA LEU A 8 -4.08 -8.57 -5.53
C LEU A 8 -3.57 -9.93 -6.02
N GLY A 9 -4.43 -10.97 -6.05
CA GLY A 9 -4.01 -12.34 -6.35
C GLY A 9 -3.04 -12.92 -5.30
N LEU A 10 -3.11 -12.44 -4.06
CA LEU A 10 -2.20 -12.82 -2.98
C LEU A 10 -2.91 -13.62 -1.88
N PRO A 11 -2.20 -14.49 -1.16
CA PRO A 11 -2.74 -15.12 0.04
C PRO A 11 -3.13 -14.08 1.09
N VAL A 12 -4.23 -14.31 1.81
CA VAL A 12 -4.72 -13.41 2.87
C VAL A 12 -3.66 -13.15 3.94
N GLN A 13 -2.87 -14.16 4.29
CA GLN A 13 -1.77 -14.02 5.26
C GLN A 13 -0.66 -13.05 4.80
N VAL A 14 -0.55 -12.80 3.48
CA VAL A 14 0.33 -11.74 2.96
C VAL A 14 -0.16 -10.37 3.36
N VAL A 15 -1.43 -10.10 3.06
CA VAL A 15 -2.06 -8.83 3.36
C VAL A 15 -2.20 -8.61 4.88
N SER A 16 -2.55 -9.65 5.65
CA SER A 16 -2.56 -9.55 7.12
C SER A 16 -1.18 -9.32 7.71
N GLY A 17 -0.12 -9.89 7.13
CA GLY A 17 1.25 -9.61 7.57
C GLY A 17 1.66 -8.15 7.36
N TRP A 18 1.20 -7.54 6.26
CA TRP A 18 1.37 -6.11 6.03
C TRP A 18 0.59 -5.26 7.04
N ALA A 19 -0.67 -5.60 7.28
CA ALA A 19 -1.51 -4.89 8.25
C ALA A 19 -0.98 -5.01 9.70
N ALA A 20 -0.36 -6.14 10.03
CA ALA A 20 0.28 -6.36 11.33
C ALA A 20 1.68 -5.73 11.44
N GLY A 21 2.23 -5.17 10.35
CA GLY A 21 3.57 -4.59 10.33
C GLY A 21 4.71 -5.62 10.42
N THR A 22 4.42 -6.92 10.32
CA THR A 22 5.45 -7.98 10.42
C THR A 22 6.37 -8.00 9.21
N ARG A 23 5.90 -7.46 8.08
CA ARG A 23 6.70 -7.20 6.88
C ARG A 23 6.23 -5.91 6.22
N PRO A 24 7.15 -5.10 5.68
CA PRO A 24 6.76 -3.90 4.93
C PRO A 24 6.02 -4.28 3.64
N VAL A 25 5.12 -3.41 3.20
CA VAL A 25 4.50 -3.53 1.88
C VAL A 25 5.57 -3.26 0.81
N PRO A 26 5.75 -4.15 -0.17
CA PRO A 26 6.66 -3.90 -1.29
C PRO A 26 6.23 -2.64 -2.06
N ILE A 27 7.21 -1.84 -2.47
CA ILE A 27 6.99 -0.57 -3.20
C ILE A 27 6.03 -0.75 -4.38
N ILE A 28 6.23 -1.82 -5.17
CA ILE A 28 5.43 -2.13 -6.36
C ILE A 28 3.94 -2.35 -6.05
N ARG A 29 3.60 -2.72 -4.81
CA ARG A 29 2.22 -2.97 -4.37
C ARG A 29 1.55 -1.73 -3.78
N CYS A 30 2.30 -0.70 -3.40
CA CYS A 30 1.72 0.45 -2.72
C CYS A 30 0.79 1.27 -3.62
N VAL A 31 1.19 1.49 -4.88
CA VAL A 31 0.32 2.17 -5.88
C VAL A 31 -0.93 1.34 -6.13
N GLU A 32 -0.77 0.04 -6.38
CA GLU A 32 -1.87 -0.89 -6.66
C GLU A 32 -2.89 -0.93 -5.50
N ILE A 33 -2.43 -0.98 -4.25
CA ILE A 33 -3.32 -0.95 -3.08
C ILE A 33 -4.07 0.40 -3.00
N GLU A 34 -3.40 1.51 -3.28
CA GLU A 34 -4.04 2.84 -3.27
C GLU A 34 -5.15 2.94 -4.32
N GLU A 35 -4.91 2.45 -5.54
CA GLU A 35 -5.91 2.41 -6.61
C GLU A 35 -7.07 1.47 -6.26
N LEU A 36 -6.79 0.27 -5.77
CA LEU A 36 -7.81 -0.73 -5.42
C LEU A 36 -8.69 -0.31 -4.23
N THR A 37 -8.18 0.60 -3.39
CA THR A 37 -8.90 1.19 -2.25
C THR A 37 -9.49 2.57 -2.59
N GLY A 38 -9.31 3.08 -3.81
CA GLY A 38 -9.79 4.39 -4.22
C GLY A 38 -9.25 5.52 -3.35
N GLY A 39 -7.99 5.41 -2.90
CA GLY A 39 -7.37 6.37 -1.99
C GLY A 39 -7.73 6.20 -0.52
N GLY A 40 -8.53 5.19 -0.15
CA GLY A 40 -8.82 4.88 1.26
C GLY A 40 -7.58 4.42 2.05
N VAL A 41 -6.60 3.84 1.34
CA VAL A 41 -5.26 3.57 1.86
C VAL A 41 -4.24 4.17 0.91
N THR A 42 -3.44 5.11 1.39
CA THR A 42 -2.46 5.83 0.56
C THR A 42 -1.07 5.22 0.65
N ARG A 43 -0.23 5.44 -0.37
CA ARG A 43 1.19 5.09 -0.37
C ARG A 43 1.95 5.68 0.83
N LYS A 44 1.57 6.88 1.25
CA LYS A 44 2.10 7.55 2.46
C LYS A 44 1.77 6.77 3.73
N GLN A 45 0.56 6.24 3.85
CA GLN A 45 0.15 5.40 4.97
C GLN A 45 0.82 4.02 4.96
N LEU A 46 1.05 3.46 3.76
CA LEU A 46 1.70 2.16 3.63
C LEU A 46 3.21 2.20 3.90
N ARG A 47 3.87 3.33 3.61
CA ARG A 47 5.32 3.50 3.75
C ARG A 47 5.65 4.84 4.42
N PRO A 48 5.28 5.03 5.69
CA PRO A 48 5.41 6.33 6.36
C PRO A 48 6.86 6.79 6.50
N ASP A 49 7.84 5.88 6.49
CA ASP A 49 9.25 6.19 6.80
C ASP A 49 10.11 6.55 5.58
N ASP A 50 9.62 6.28 4.36
CA ASP A 50 10.43 6.45 3.15
C ASP A 50 9.63 6.76 1.88
N TRP A 51 8.30 6.96 1.97
CA TRP A 51 7.49 7.34 0.81
C TRP A 51 8.05 8.54 0.05
N TRP A 52 8.61 9.54 0.75
CA TRP A 52 9.12 10.77 0.15
C TRP A 52 10.40 10.55 -0.66
N GLN A 53 11.12 9.45 -0.43
CA GLN A 53 12.32 9.10 -1.21
C GLN A 53 11.94 8.40 -2.51
N ILE A 54 10.82 7.69 -2.51
CA ILE A 54 10.36 6.84 -3.62
C ILE A 54 9.40 7.60 -4.53
N TRP A 55 8.50 8.38 -3.93
CA TRP A 55 7.53 9.22 -4.61
C TRP A 55 7.72 10.69 -4.17
N PRO A 56 8.86 11.33 -4.53
CA PRO A 56 9.11 12.72 -4.19
C PRO A 56 8.05 13.68 -4.74
N GLU A 57 7.38 13.33 -5.83
CA GLU A 57 6.26 14.08 -6.42
C GLU A 57 5.09 14.25 -5.44
N LEU A 58 4.93 13.38 -4.45
CA LEU A 58 3.88 13.48 -3.44
C LEU A 58 4.20 14.48 -2.32
N ARG A 59 5.40 15.09 -2.30
CA ARG A 59 5.80 16.08 -1.27
C ARG A 59 5.07 17.41 -1.42
N GLY A 60 4.71 17.79 -2.64
CA GLY A 60 3.90 18.97 -2.93
C GLY A 60 2.57 18.52 -3.52
N GLY A 61 1.48 18.73 -2.79
CA GLY A 61 0.17 18.77 -3.42
C GLY A 61 0.02 20.13 -4.08
N ASP A 62 -0.25 20.15 -5.38
CA ASP A 62 -0.99 21.26 -6.01
C ASP A 62 -2.48 21.07 -5.67
#